data_AF-A0A1I3MJ00-F1
#
_entry.id   AF-A0A1I3MJ00-F1
#
_cell.length_a   1.000
_cell.length_b   1.000
_cell.length_c   1.000
_cell.angle_alpha   90.00
_cell.angle_beta   90.00
_cell.angle_gamma   90.00
#
_symmetry.space_group_name_H-M   'P 1'
#
loop_
_entity.id
_entity.type
_entity.pdbx_description
1 polymer ?
#
loop_
_entity_poly.entity_id
_entity_poly.type
_entity_poly.pdbx_seq_one_letter_code
_entity_poly.pdbx_strand_id
1 'polypeptide(L)'
;MNRNRISSERVVAVVGLLFLLIAAITSVFFNGDPNSIIEKIADTSIVIPVVHFICVFLTIIHIIRPNSYLMISILLIESVLTILTNYEELGIFFFYAAIIYILCSDLLLNKSKKPIVVMFVLHMITITLSYTHGIKGMFIAMGYSAFCFAFYLWIYSILKAKLSCLIPHNVRENNTIIGKPAGSTISLSDYNLNERQITFLMEHIHNKLSYKEISEKYFVSLSTVKKIFADIFKIFNVSNIEELRILLLQYQVKV
;
A
#
# COMPACT_ATOMS: atom_id res chain seq x y z
N MET A 1 -5.19 -3.17 24.92
CA MET A 1 -4.69 -2.52 23.68
C MET A 1 -3.58 -1.56 24.08
N ASN A 2 -2.33 -1.86 23.71
CA ASN A 2 -1.15 -1.17 24.24
C ASN A 2 -0.93 0.18 23.51
N ARG A 3 -1.02 1.30 24.23
CA ARG A 3 -1.09 2.68 23.69
C ARG A 3 0.26 3.25 23.22
N ASN A 4 1.37 2.55 23.45
CA ASN A 4 2.74 3.11 23.31
C ASN A 4 3.66 2.34 22.34
N ARG A 5 3.12 1.67 21.32
CA ARG A 5 3.98 1.18 20.23
C ARG A 5 4.12 2.30 19.20
N ILE A 6 5.29 2.93 19.14
CA ILE A 6 5.63 3.87 18.07
C ILE A 6 5.51 3.10 16.75
N SER A 7 4.50 3.44 15.93
CA SER A 7 4.37 2.85 14.60
C SER A 7 5.45 3.44 13.69
N SER A 8 6.06 2.61 12.84
CA SER A 8 7.04 3.05 11.85
C SER A 8 6.51 4.19 10.97
N GLU A 9 5.23 4.17 10.66
CA GLU A 9 4.53 5.24 9.94
C GLU A 9 4.59 6.60 10.65
N ARG A 10 4.43 6.62 11.98
CA ARG A 10 4.53 7.87 12.76
C ARG A 10 5.95 8.38 12.80
N VAL A 11 6.95 7.49 12.85
CA VAL A 11 8.37 7.90 12.79
C VAL A 11 8.66 8.59 11.46
N VAL A 12 8.25 7.98 10.35
CA VAL A 12 8.42 8.57 9.01
C VAL A 12 7.70 9.91 8.90
N ALA A 13 6.47 10.01 9.42
CA ALA A 13 5.71 11.27 9.39
C ALA A 13 6.37 12.38 10.24
N VAL A 14 6.94 12.06 11.41
CA VAL A 14 7.63 13.03 12.27
C VAL A 14 8.95 13.49 11.65
N VAL A 15 9.74 12.57 11.08
CA VAL A 15 10.98 12.92 10.38
C VAL A 15 10.67 13.72 9.11
N GLY A 16 9.63 13.34 8.37
CA GLY A 16 9.13 14.08 7.22
C GLY A 16 8.65 15.49 7.59
N LEU A 17 7.97 15.66 8.73
CA LEU A 17 7.58 16.98 9.25
C LEU A 17 8.80 17.86 9.52
N LEU A 18 9.85 17.31 10.13
CA LEU A 18 11.08 18.05 10.39
C LEU A 18 11.77 18.48 9.09
N PHE A 19 11.82 17.58 8.10
CA PHE A 19 12.32 17.91 6.76
C PHE A 19 11.50 19.04 6.11
N LEU A 20 10.17 18.94 6.11
CA LEU A 20 9.27 19.95 5.54
C LEU A 20 9.34 21.30 6.26
N LEU A 21 9.51 21.30 7.58
CA LEU A 21 9.72 22.53 8.35
C LEU A 21 11.03 23.21 7.95
N ILE A 22 12.11 22.45 7.80
CA ILE A 22 13.39 22.99 7.33
C ILE A 22 13.21 23.57 5.92
N ALA A 23 12.59 22.82 5.00
CA ALA A 23 12.33 23.27 3.63
C ALA A 23 11.46 24.55 3.57
N ALA A 24 10.39 24.61 4.37
CA ALA A 24 9.53 25.79 4.49
C ALA A 24 10.29 27.00 5.02
N ILE A 25 11.11 26.82 6.05
CA ILE A 25 11.92 27.90 6.62
C ILE A 25 12.96 28.37 5.61
N THR A 26 13.71 27.45 4.99
CA THR A 26 14.73 27.80 4.00
C THR A 26 14.14 28.51 2.79
N SER A 27 12.99 28.09 2.28
CA SER A 27 12.36 28.74 1.13
C SER A 27 11.95 30.19 1.41
N VAL A 28 11.59 30.54 2.65
CA VAL A 28 11.35 31.93 3.08
C VAL A 28 12.66 32.72 3.14
N PHE A 29 13.71 32.15 3.72
CA PHE A 29 14.99 32.86 3.93
C PHE A 29 15.79 33.07 2.64
N PHE A 30 15.67 32.18 1.67
CA PHE A 30 16.43 32.23 0.42
C PHE A 30 15.67 32.86 -0.75
N ASN A 31 14.50 33.49 -0.50
CA ASN A 31 13.69 34.19 -1.51
C ASN A 31 13.37 33.33 -2.76
N GLY A 32 12.91 32.10 -2.54
CA GLY A 32 12.47 31.21 -3.62
C GLY A 32 13.61 30.64 -4.48
N ASP A 33 13.29 30.31 -5.73
CA ASP A 33 14.25 29.80 -6.72
C ASP A 33 14.02 30.52 -8.06
N PRO A 34 14.82 31.56 -8.38
CA PRO A 34 14.65 32.35 -9.59
C PRO A 34 14.96 31.56 -10.87
N ASN A 35 15.61 30.39 -10.75
CA ASN A 35 15.87 29.50 -11.88
C ASN A 35 14.79 28.44 -12.05
N SER A 36 13.77 28.43 -11.20
CA SER A 36 12.68 27.47 -11.27
C SER A 36 11.76 27.73 -12.46
N ILE A 37 11.02 26.70 -12.85
CA ILE A 37 9.95 26.84 -13.86
C ILE A 37 8.81 27.70 -13.34
N ILE A 38 8.56 27.65 -12.03
CA ILE A 38 7.44 28.32 -11.38
C ILE A 38 7.57 29.84 -11.50
N GLU A 39 8.79 30.37 -11.42
CA GLU A 39 9.08 31.82 -11.53
C GLU A 39 8.53 32.43 -12.83
N LYS A 40 8.39 31.63 -13.90
CA LYS A 40 7.84 32.08 -15.18
C LYS A 40 6.35 32.41 -15.12
N ILE A 41 5.64 31.93 -14.10
CA ILE A 41 4.18 31.98 -13.98
C ILE A 41 3.77 32.68 -12.69
N ALA A 42 4.55 32.54 -11.62
CA ALA A 42 4.25 33.11 -10.31
C ALA A 42 5.53 33.31 -9.49
N ASP A 43 5.52 34.29 -8.60
CA ASP A 43 6.63 34.62 -7.72
C ASP A 43 6.98 33.45 -6.79
N THR A 44 8.17 32.89 -6.97
CA THR A 44 8.63 31.73 -6.21
C THR A 44 8.92 32.02 -4.75
N SER A 45 9.20 33.28 -4.42
CA SER A 45 9.36 33.72 -3.03
C SER A 45 8.04 33.60 -2.24
N ILE A 46 6.91 33.50 -2.95
CA ILE A 46 5.58 33.29 -2.36
C ILE A 46 5.15 31.83 -2.53
N VAL A 47 5.21 31.30 -3.76
CA VAL A 47 4.63 30.00 -4.08
C VAL A 47 5.34 28.86 -3.35
N ILE A 48 6.68 28.83 -3.37
CA ILE A 48 7.44 27.71 -2.78
C ILE A 48 7.20 27.62 -1.26
N PRO A 49 7.34 28.72 -0.49
CA PRO A 49 7.03 28.67 0.94
C PRO A 49 5.59 28.28 1.23
N VAL A 50 4.62 28.85 0.50
CA VAL A 50 3.20 28.55 0.72
C VAL A 50 2.92 27.06 0.53
N VAL A 51 3.44 26.45 -0.54
CA VAL A 51 3.24 25.02 -0.79
C VAL A 51 3.90 24.18 0.32
N HIS A 52 5.12 24.49 0.75
CA HIS A 52 5.76 23.78 1.86
C HIS A 52 4.98 23.94 3.17
N PHE A 53 4.48 25.13 3.50
CA PHE A 53 3.66 25.33 4.70
C PHE A 53 2.33 24.57 4.64
N ILE A 54 1.71 24.47 3.47
CA ILE A 54 0.54 23.62 3.25
C ILE A 54 0.92 22.15 3.52
N CYS A 55 2.04 21.66 2.98
CA CYS A 55 2.51 20.29 3.23
C CYS A 55 2.85 20.04 4.71
N VAL A 56 3.45 21.00 5.41
CA VAL A 56 3.67 20.96 6.87
C VAL A 56 2.34 20.78 7.61
N PHE A 57 1.34 21.61 7.29
CA PHE A 57 0.03 21.55 7.92
C PHE A 57 -0.68 20.21 7.66
N LEU A 58 -0.65 19.73 6.41
CA LEU A 58 -1.20 18.41 6.05
C LEU A 58 -0.47 17.27 6.78
N THR A 59 0.84 17.40 6.98
CA THR A 59 1.65 16.41 7.73
C THR A 59 1.28 16.38 9.20
N ILE A 60 1.05 17.55 9.83
CA ILE A 60 0.54 17.64 11.21
C ILE A 60 -0.82 16.95 11.32
N ILE A 61 -1.74 17.21 10.39
CA ILE A 61 -3.04 16.53 10.34
C ILE A 61 -2.84 15.02 10.22
N HIS A 62 -1.95 14.56 9.35
CA HIS A 62 -1.67 13.14 9.15
C HIS A 62 -1.11 12.48 10.42
N ILE A 63 -0.24 13.16 11.19
CA ILE A 63 0.29 12.66 12.47
C ILE A 63 -0.84 12.47 13.51
N ILE A 64 -1.76 13.44 13.60
CA ILE A 64 -2.88 13.40 14.54
C ILE A 64 -3.90 12.33 14.10
N ARG A 65 -4.23 12.31 12.80
CA ARG A 65 -5.20 11.41 12.19
C ARG A 65 -4.58 10.72 10.97
N PRO A 66 -3.99 9.52 11.15
CA PRO A 66 -3.37 8.76 10.07
C PRO A 66 -4.37 8.52 8.94
N ASN A 67 -4.02 9.02 7.75
CA ASN A 67 -4.80 8.84 6.53
C ASN A 67 -3.84 8.66 5.35
N SER A 68 -3.90 7.50 4.71
CA SER A 68 -3.04 7.14 3.58
C SER A 68 -3.20 8.11 2.40
N TYR A 69 -4.40 8.63 2.15
CA TYR A 69 -4.62 9.62 1.09
C TYR A 69 -3.87 10.93 1.34
N LEU A 70 -3.80 11.39 2.59
CA LEU A 70 -3.06 12.60 2.94
C LEU A 70 -1.55 12.42 2.70
N MET A 71 -0.97 11.28 3.10
CA MET A 71 0.44 10.99 2.88
C MET A 71 0.78 10.98 1.38
N ILE A 72 -0.07 10.34 0.57
CA ILE A 72 0.10 10.32 -0.90
C ILE A 72 0.02 11.73 -1.48
N SER A 73 -0.96 12.53 -1.05
CA SER A 73 -1.09 13.91 -1.52
C SER A 73 0.13 14.75 -1.19
N ILE A 74 0.67 14.66 0.03
CA ILE A 74 1.87 15.38 0.45
C ILE A 74 3.06 15.00 -0.44
N LEU A 75 3.31 13.69 -0.60
CA LEU A 75 4.41 13.21 -1.43
C LEU A 75 4.29 13.65 -2.89
N LEU A 76 3.08 13.68 -3.45
CA LEU A 76 2.89 14.11 -4.85
C LEU A 76 3.03 15.62 -5.02
N ILE A 77 2.52 16.42 -4.09
CA ILE A 77 2.69 17.88 -4.13
C ILE A 77 4.18 18.22 -4.04
N GLU A 78 4.89 17.64 -3.07
CA GLU A 78 6.34 17.84 -2.90
C GLU A 78 7.14 17.32 -4.08
N SER A 79 6.74 16.19 -4.66
CA SER A 79 7.35 15.64 -5.88
C SER A 79 7.30 16.63 -7.05
N VAL A 80 6.13 17.17 -7.33
CA VAL A 80 5.95 18.14 -8.42
C VAL A 80 6.72 19.42 -8.11
N LEU A 81 6.58 19.95 -6.89
CA LEU A 81 7.27 21.18 -6.48
C LEU A 81 8.78 21.06 -6.67
N THR A 82 9.39 20.00 -6.13
CA THR A 82 10.86 19.81 -6.16
C THR A 82 11.39 19.58 -7.58
N ILE A 83 10.67 18.84 -8.44
CA ILE A 83 11.04 18.73 -9.87
C ILE A 83 11.02 20.11 -10.54
N LEU A 84 10.07 20.97 -10.20
CA LEU A 84 9.94 22.29 -10.81
C LEU A 84 10.92 23.34 -10.23
N THR A 85 11.59 23.05 -9.12
CA THR A 85 12.53 23.95 -8.42
C THR A 85 13.96 23.38 -8.39
N ASN A 86 14.44 22.81 -9.50
CA ASN A 86 15.81 22.29 -9.68
C ASN A 86 16.26 21.20 -8.67
N TYR A 87 15.33 20.49 -8.04
CA TYR A 87 15.61 19.35 -7.16
C TYR A 87 14.99 18.07 -7.74
N GLU A 88 15.28 17.77 -9.01
CA GLU A 88 14.64 16.71 -9.78
C GLU A 88 14.79 15.33 -9.15
N GLU A 89 15.98 14.97 -8.67
CA GLU A 89 16.21 13.65 -8.06
C GLU A 89 15.35 13.44 -6.81
N LEU A 90 15.22 14.49 -5.99
CA LEU A 90 14.40 14.43 -4.78
C LEU A 90 12.92 14.29 -5.12
N GLY A 91 12.46 15.02 -6.13
CA GLY A 91 11.07 14.94 -6.56
C GLY A 91 10.73 13.61 -7.22
N ILE A 92 11.65 13.05 -8.00
CA ILE A 92 11.53 11.68 -8.53
C ILE A 92 11.46 10.66 -7.39
N PHE A 93 12.29 10.82 -6.35
CA PHE A 93 12.25 9.97 -5.17
C PHE A 93 10.86 10.01 -4.49
N PHE A 94 10.31 11.21 -4.25
CA PHE A 94 8.99 11.35 -3.65
C PHE A 94 7.87 10.75 -4.51
N PHE A 95 7.95 10.88 -5.84
CA PHE A 95 7.00 10.24 -6.75
C PHE A 95 6.96 8.73 -6.55
N TYR A 96 8.12 8.07 -6.62
CA TYR A 96 8.17 6.62 -6.48
C TYR A 96 7.88 6.15 -5.05
N ALA A 97 8.23 6.94 -4.03
CA ALA A 97 7.79 6.68 -2.66
C ALA A 97 6.26 6.65 -2.56
N ALA A 98 5.56 7.59 -3.19
CA ALA A 98 4.09 7.60 -3.25
C ALA A 98 3.53 6.37 -3.97
N ILE A 99 4.12 5.97 -5.10
CA ILE A 99 3.70 4.78 -5.86
C ILE A 99 3.85 3.50 -5.03
N ILE A 100 5.00 3.30 -4.38
CA ILE A 100 5.21 2.12 -3.52
C ILE A 100 4.24 2.13 -2.36
N TYR A 101 4.03 3.29 -1.73
CA TYR A 101 3.08 3.41 -0.64
C TYR A 101 1.66 3.03 -1.07
N ILE A 102 1.22 3.47 -2.26
CA ILE A 102 -0.05 3.05 -2.86
C ILE A 102 -0.09 1.53 -3.05
N LEU A 103 0.97 0.94 -3.61
CA LEU A 103 1.04 -0.51 -3.87
C LEU A 103 1.06 -1.36 -2.60
N CYS A 104 1.68 -0.86 -1.53
CA CYS A 104 1.73 -1.53 -0.22
C CYS A 104 0.47 -1.30 0.61
N SER A 105 -0.32 -0.27 0.30
CA SER A 105 -1.58 0.01 0.96
C SER A 105 -2.76 -0.71 0.29
N ASP A 106 -3.78 -1.02 1.07
CA ASP A 106 -5.05 -1.63 0.60
C ASP A 106 -5.87 -0.73 -0.36
N LEU A 107 -5.35 0.44 -0.74
CA LEU A 107 -6.04 1.46 -1.54
C LEU A 107 -6.43 0.98 -2.95
N LEU A 108 -5.77 -0.04 -3.48
CA LEU A 108 -6.00 -0.59 -4.82
C LEU A 108 -6.80 -1.90 -4.84
N LEU A 109 -7.10 -2.52 -3.69
CA LEU A 109 -7.69 -3.87 -3.63
C LEU A 109 -9.02 -4.02 -4.39
N ASN A 110 -9.77 -2.93 -4.57
CA ASN A 110 -11.07 -2.91 -5.27
C ASN A 110 -11.19 -1.78 -6.32
N LYS A 111 -10.10 -1.12 -6.70
CA LYS A 111 -10.15 0.08 -7.56
C LYS A 111 -9.39 -0.11 -8.86
N SER A 112 -9.89 0.53 -9.91
CA SER A 112 -9.26 0.57 -11.23
C SER A 112 -7.81 1.07 -11.14
N LYS A 113 -6.89 0.51 -11.93
CA LYS A 113 -5.48 0.97 -12.02
C LYS A 113 -5.32 2.36 -12.66
N LYS A 114 -6.42 2.98 -13.14
CA LYS A 114 -6.44 4.29 -13.79
C LYS A 114 -5.72 5.41 -13.01
N PRO A 115 -5.85 5.55 -11.67
CA PRO A 115 -5.20 6.64 -10.94
C PRO A 115 -3.67 6.58 -11.03
N ILE A 116 -3.09 5.39 -11.01
CA ILE A 116 -1.64 5.19 -11.16
C ILE A 116 -1.18 5.66 -12.53
N VAL A 117 -1.95 5.35 -13.58
CA VAL A 117 -1.63 5.79 -14.95
C VAL A 117 -1.65 7.31 -15.04
N VAL A 118 -2.66 7.97 -14.46
CA VAL A 118 -2.75 9.44 -14.41
C VAL A 118 -1.54 10.04 -13.69
N MET A 119 -1.14 9.45 -12.56
CA MET A 119 0.06 9.89 -11.83
C MET A 119 1.33 9.76 -12.66
N PHE A 120 1.50 8.65 -13.39
CA PHE A 120 2.63 8.48 -14.30
C PHE A 120 2.64 9.49 -15.45
N VAL A 121 1.48 9.80 -16.02
CA VAL A 121 1.38 10.83 -17.07
C VAL A 121 1.80 12.19 -16.52
N LEU A 122 1.31 12.57 -15.33
CA LEU A 122 1.72 13.81 -14.67
C LEU A 122 3.23 13.86 -14.41
N HIS A 123 3.80 12.76 -13.92
CA HIS A 123 5.24 12.63 -13.68
C HIS A 123 6.09 12.82 -14.94
N MET A 124 5.65 12.21 -16.06
CA MET A 124 6.34 12.38 -17.34
C MET A 124 6.25 13.82 -17.85
N ILE A 125 5.11 14.49 -17.65
CA ILE A 125 4.95 15.91 -17.98
C ILE A 125 5.93 16.74 -17.15
N THR A 126 6.01 16.53 -15.82
CA THR A 126 6.91 17.31 -14.95
C THR A 126 8.37 17.10 -15.28
N ILE A 127 8.80 15.86 -15.59
CA ILE A 127 10.17 15.59 -16.04
C ILE A 127 10.45 16.28 -17.39
N THR A 128 9.48 16.28 -18.32
CA THR A 128 9.69 16.94 -19.61
C THR A 128 9.82 18.47 -19.45
N LEU A 129 9.11 19.06 -18.49
CA LEU A 129 9.20 20.49 -18.20
C LEU A 129 10.57 20.88 -17.62
N SER A 130 11.28 19.96 -16.95
CA SER A 130 12.65 20.20 -16.46
C SER A 130 13.69 20.40 -17.56
N TYR A 131 13.34 20.20 -18.83
CA TYR A 131 14.16 20.67 -19.98
C TYR A 131 14.65 22.12 -19.81
N THR A 132 13.80 22.96 -19.21
CA THR A 132 14.10 24.38 -19.00
C THR A 132 15.24 24.65 -18.01
N HIS A 133 15.55 23.70 -17.12
CA HIS A 133 16.73 23.73 -16.25
C HIS A 133 18.01 23.28 -16.99
N GLY A 134 17.84 22.63 -18.14
CA GLY A 134 18.92 22.21 -19.03
C GLY A 134 18.69 20.81 -19.59
N ILE A 135 18.92 20.65 -20.89
CA ILE A 135 18.67 19.38 -21.58
C ILE A 135 19.46 18.19 -20.99
N LYS A 136 20.67 18.44 -20.48
CA LYS A 136 21.49 17.42 -19.82
C LYS A 136 20.84 16.94 -18.51
N GLY A 137 20.36 17.88 -17.69
CA GLY A 137 19.66 17.59 -16.44
C GLY A 137 18.38 16.80 -16.69
N MET A 138 17.60 17.19 -17.70
CA MET A 138 16.40 16.43 -18.11
C MET A 138 16.71 14.98 -18.48
N PHE A 139 17.76 14.72 -19.28
CA PHE A 139 18.12 13.33 -19.63
C PHE A 139 18.60 12.53 -18.41
N ILE A 140 19.34 13.16 -17.49
CA ILE A 140 19.74 12.53 -16.23
C ILE A 140 18.50 12.20 -15.39
N ALA A 141 17.55 13.14 -15.26
CA ALA A 141 16.30 12.94 -14.54
C ALA A 141 15.45 11.81 -15.14
N MET A 142 15.35 11.72 -16.47
CA MET A 142 14.69 10.59 -17.15
C MET A 142 15.38 9.26 -16.84
N GLY A 143 16.71 9.20 -16.92
CA GLY A 143 17.50 8.02 -16.59
C GLY A 143 17.33 7.61 -15.13
N TYR A 144 17.38 8.59 -14.21
CA TYR A 144 17.19 8.38 -12.78
C TYR A 144 15.78 7.90 -12.45
N SER A 145 14.75 8.42 -13.14
CA SER A 145 13.37 7.96 -13.01
C SER A 145 13.22 6.50 -13.45
N ALA A 146 13.79 6.12 -14.61
CA ALA A 146 13.77 4.74 -15.07
C ALA A 146 14.50 3.80 -14.10
N PHE A 147 15.64 4.22 -13.58
CA PHE A 147 16.37 3.49 -12.55
C PHE A 147 15.54 3.30 -11.28
N CYS A 148 14.94 4.38 -10.74
CA CYS A 148 14.10 4.32 -9.55
C CYS A 148 12.93 3.35 -9.73
N PHE A 149 12.25 3.41 -10.88
CA PHE A 149 11.17 2.47 -11.19
C PHE A 149 11.63 1.01 -11.11
N ALA A 150 12.72 0.68 -11.81
CA ALA A 150 13.26 -0.68 -11.83
C ALA A 150 13.73 -1.12 -10.44
N PHE A 151 14.45 -0.26 -9.73
CA PHE A 151 15.01 -0.52 -8.41
C PHE A 151 13.90 -0.78 -7.37
N TYR A 152 12.87 0.07 -7.35
CA TYR A 152 11.78 -0.10 -6.41
C TYR A 152 10.88 -1.30 -6.74
N LEU A 153 10.65 -1.60 -8.03
CA LEU A 153 9.98 -2.84 -8.41
C LEU A 153 10.77 -4.09 -8.01
N TRP A 154 12.10 -4.03 -8.11
CA TRP A 154 12.98 -5.10 -7.66
C TRP A 154 12.90 -5.29 -6.14
N ILE A 155 12.98 -4.22 -5.34
CA ILE A 155 12.78 -4.27 -3.88
C ILE A 155 11.40 -4.86 -3.54
N TYR A 156 10.35 -4.35 -4.18
CA TYR A 156 8.99 -4.85 -3.99
C TYR A 156 8.89 -6.35 -4.29
N SER A 157 9.52 -6.80 -5.37
CA SER A 157 9.55 -8.22 -5.76
C SER A 157 10.31 -9.09 -4.75
N ILE A 158 11.44 -8.62 -4.23
CA ILE A 158 12.19 -9.31 -3.16
C ILE A 158 11.35 -9.41 -1.90
N LEU A 159 10.73 -8.31 -1.45
CA LEU A 159 9.89 -8.28 -0.27
C LEU A 159 8.68 -9.21 -0.44
N LYS A 160 8.03 -9.16 -1.60
CA LYS A 160 6.93 -10.08 -1.94
C LYS A 160 7.39 -11.53 -1.89
N ALA A 161 8.56 -11.86 -2.43
CA ALA A 161 9.10 -13.22 -2.40
C ALA A 161 9.44 -13.67 -0.96
N LYS A 162 10.09 -12.82 -0.15
CA LYS A 162 10.43 -13.12 1.24
C LYS A 162 9.20 -13.20 2.14
N LEU A 163 8.16 -12.41 1.90
CA LEU A 163 6.89 -12.50 2.64
C LEU A 163 6.05 -13.68 2.16
N SER A 164 6.18 -14.10 0.90
CA SER A 164 5.46 -15.27 0.39
C SER A 164 5.84 -16.57 1.07
N CYS A 165 6.99 -16.66 1.75
CA CYS A 165 7.32 -17.86 2.55
C CYS A 165 6.53 -17.94 3.87
N LEU A 166 5.92 -16.83 4.31
CA LEU A 166 4.97 -16.84 5.43
C LEU A 166 3.62 -17.43 5.02
N ILE A 167 3.37 -17.56 3.72
CA ILE A 167 2.20 -18.25 3.17
C ILE A 167 2.62 -19.70 2.92
N PRO A 168 1.97 -20.68 3.57
CA PRO A 168 2.30 -22.10 3.38
C PRO A 168 2.25 -22.50 1.91
N HIS A 169 3.18 -23.35 1.47
CA HIS A 169 3.27 -23.79 0.06
C HIS A 169 1.96 -24.39 -0.46
N ASN A 170 1.29 -25.19 0.38
CA ASN A 170 -0.02 -25.79 0.10
C ASN A 170 -1.13 -24.76 -0.12
N VAL A 171 -0.95 -23.53 0.34
CA VAL A 171 -1.89 -22.41 0.17
C VAL A 171 -1.52 -21.58 -1.06
N ARG A 172 -0.22 -21.43 -1.35
CA ARG A 172 0.29 -20.63 -2.48
C ARG A 172 0.06 -21.29 -3.84
N GLU A 173 0.21 -22.61 -3.92
CA GLU A 173 0.01 -23.40 -5.14
C GLU A 173 -1.31 -24.19 -5.12
N ASN A 174 -2.27 -23.69 -4.35
CA ASN A 174 -3.52 -24.39 -4.15
C ASN A 174 -4.43 -24.30 -5.38
N ASN A 175 -4.53 -25.41 -6.11
CA ASN A 175 -5.40 -25.50 -7.28
C ASN A 175 -6.85 -25.87 -6.95
N THR A 176 -7.21 -26.10 -5.68
CA THR A 176 -8.60 -26.48 -5.31
C THR A 176 -9.58 -25.32 -5.54
N ILE A 177 -9.12 -24.07 -5.38
CA ILE A 177 -9.87 -22.87 -5.77
C ILE A 177 -9.56 -22.58 -7.24
N ILE A 178 -10.10 -23.43 -8.12
CA ILE A 178 -9.82 -23.43 -9.56
C ILE A 178 -10.17 -22.06 -10.17
N GLY A 179 -9.19 -21.42 -10.81
CA GLY A 179 -9.39 -20.32 -11.76
C GLY A 179 -9.76 -18.94 -11.17
N LYS A 180 -9.83 -18.80 -9.84
CA LYS A 180 -10.20 -17.53 -9.19
C LYS A 180 -8.96 -16.82 -8.64
N PRO A 181 -8.63 -15.60 -9.12
CA PRO A 181 -7.51 -14.84 -8.59
C PRO A 181 -7.78 -14.43 -7.13
N ALA A 182 -6.73 -14.30 -6.32
CA ALA A 182 -6.83 -13.75 -4.97
C ALA A 182 -7.54 -12.38 -5.00
N GLY A 183 -8.44 -12.14 -4.05
CA GLY A 183 -9.32 -10.98 -3.97
C GLY A 183 -10.69 -11.17 -4.61
N SER A 184 -10.91 -12.25 -5.36
CA SER A 184 -12.22 -12.57 -5.95
C SER A 184 -13.20 -13.16 -4.93
N THR A 185 -14.48 -13.14 -5.29
CA THR A 185 -15.55 -13.75 -4.48
C THR A 185 -15.65 -15.25 -4.71
N ILE A 186 -15.61 -16.03 -3.63
CA ILE A 186 -15.83 -17.48 -3.64
C ILE A 186 -17.10 -17.81 -2.87
N SER A 187 -17.90 -18.74 -3.39
CA SER A 187 -19.03 -19.32 -2.65
C SER A 187 -18.58 -20.65 -2.08
N LEU A 188 -18.74 -20.86 -0.77
CA LEU A 188 -18.40 -22.13 -0.15
C LEU A 188 -19.24 -23.29 -0.69
N SER A 189 -20.46 -22.98 -1.14
CA SER A 189 -21.36 -23.94 -1.79
C SER A 189 -20.78 -24.55 -3.07
N ASP A 190 -19.84 -23.87 -3.74
CA ASP A 190 -19.23 -24.36 -4.99
C ASP A 190 -18.24 -25.53 -4.75
N TYR A 191 -17.86 -25.81 -3.50
CA TYR A 191 -16.75 -26.71 -3.14
C TYR A 191 -17.18 -28.04 -2.52
N ASN A 192 -18.39 -28.54 -2.84
CA ASN A 192 -18.94 -29.81 -2.31
C ASN A 192 -18.96 -29.90 -0.77
N LEU A 193 -19.08 -28.75 -0.09
CA LEU A 193 -19.27 -28.70 1.36
C LEU A 193 -20.73 -28.94 1.71
N ASN A 194 -20.98 -29.76 2.73
CA ASN A 194 -22.33 -29.89 3.29
C ASN A 194 -22.67 -28.70 4.20
N GLU A 195 -23.96 -28.47 4.46
CA GLU A 195 -24.42 -27.32 5.28
C GLU A 195 -23.76 -27.25 6.65
N ARG A 196 -23.46 -28.40 7.26
CA ARG A 196 -22.80 -28.48 8.58
C ARG A 196 -21.35 -28.05 8.51
N GLN A 197 -20.63 -28.45 7.46
CA GLN A 197 -19.26 -28.02 7.17
C GLN A 197 -19.20 -26.52 6.92
N ILE A 198 -20.11 -25.99 6.10
CA ILE A 198 -20.21 -24.55 5.82
C ILE A 198 -20.47 -23.79 7.12
N THR A 199 -21.43 -24.24 7.93
CA THR A 199 -21.77 -23.59 9.21
C THR A 199 -20.57 -23.55 10.15
N PHE A 200 -19.89 -24.69 10.36
CA PHE A 200 -18.75 -24.75 11.28
C PHE A 200 -17.56 -23.93 10.78
N LEU A 201 -17.34 -23.92 9.46
CA LEU A 201 -16.30 -23.11 8.83
C LEU A 201 -16.59 -21.61 8.99
N MET A 202 -17.83 -21.18 8.79
CA MET A 202 -18.23 -19.78 8.94
C MET A 202 -18.13 -19.30 10.39
N GLU A 203 -18.51 -20.13 11.35
CA GLU A 203 -18.35 -19.85 12.79
C GLU A 203 -16.87 -19.69 13.18
N HIS A 204 -15.99 -20.47 12.57
CA HIS A 204 -14.56 -20.32 12.79
C HIS A 204 -13.98 -19.07 12.10
N ILE A 205 -14.38 -18.78 10.86
CA ILE A 205 -13.83 -17.66 10.08
C ILE A 205 -14.35 -16.30 10.58
N HIS A 206 -15.66 -16.17 10.78
CA HIS A 206 -16.28 -14.89 11.16
C HIS A 206 -16.29 -14.66 12.66
N ASN A 207 -16.65 -15.68 13.45
CA ASN A 207 -16.82 -15.54 14.90
C ASN A 207 -15.58 -15.95 15.68
N LYS A 208 -14.53 -16.45 15.01
CA LYS A 208 -13.24 -16.88 15.61
C LYS A 208 -13.43 -17.92 16.72
N LEU A 209 -14.49 -18.73 16.63
CA LEU A 209 -14.76 -19.77 17.63
C LEU A 209 -13.75 -20.90 17.49
N SER A 210 -13.22 -21.34 18.64
CA SER A 210 -12.42 -22.56 18.77
C SER A 210 -13.27 -23.80 18.54
N TYR A 211 -12.62 -24.94 18.30
CA TYR A 211 -13.33 -26.22 18.16
C TYR A 211 -14.18 -26.57 19.39
N LYS A 212 -13.73 -26.16 20.58
CA LYS A 212 -14.45 -26.39 21.83
C LYS A 212 -15.73 -25.55 21.87
N GLU A 213 -15.65 -24.27 21.53
CA GLU A 213 -16.82 -23.38 21.49
C GLU A 213 -17.83 -23.81 20.42
N ILE A 214 -17.37 -24.27 19.25
CA ILE A 214 -18.25 -24.86 18.22
C ILE A 214 -18.91 -26.14 18.75
N SER A 215 -18.16 -26.98 19.47
CA SER A 215 -18.69 -28.23 20.04
C SER A 215 -19.80 -27.97 21.07
N GLU A 216 -19.61 -26.95 21.91
CA GLU A 216 -20.58 -26.52 22.92
C GLU A 216 -21.81 -25.85 22.28
N LYS A 217 -21.60 -24.95 21.31
CA LYS A 217 -22.67 -24.21 20.63
C LYS A 217 -23.64 -25.12 19.86
N TYR A 218 -23.11 -26.16 19.20
CA TYR A 218 -23.91 -27.07 18.37
C TYR A 218 -24.18 -28.42 19.04
N PHE A 219 -23.89 -28.56 20.34
CA PHE A 219 -24.10 -29.78 21.11
C PHE A 219 -23.52 -31.05 20.44
N VAL A 220 -22.31 -30.95 19.92
CA VAL A 220 -21.59 -32.05 19.27
C VAL A 220 -20.32 -32.39 20.02
N SER A 221 -19.84 -33.63 19.89
CA SER A 221 -18.54 -33.99 20.48
C SER A 221 -17.40 -33.23 19.81
N LEU A 222 -16.35 -32.90 20.57
CA LEU A 222 -15.13 -32.29 20.03
C LEU A 222 -14.51 -33.13 18.90
N SER A 223 -14.60 -34.46 19.01
CA SER A 223 -14.12 -35.38 17.98
C SER A 223 -14.90 -35.25 16.67
N THR A 224 -16.21 -35.02 16.74
CA THR A 224 -17.07 -34.75 15.57
C THR A 224 -16.65 -33.46 14.88
N VAL A 225 -16.40 -32.39 15.65
CA VAL A 225 -15.91 -31.11 15.09
C VAL A 225 -14.57 -31.30 14.39
N LYS A 226 -13.61 -31.96 15.04
CA LYS A 226 -12.30 -32.26 14.44
C LYS A 226 -12.41 -33.09 13.16
N LYS A 227 -13.30 -34.09 13.12
CA LYS A 227 -13.55 -34.90 11.92
C LYS A 227 -14.09 -34.05 10.77
N ILE A 228 -15.07 -33.18 11.06
CA ILE A 228 -15.63 -32.26 10.07
C ILE A 228 -14.55 -31.35 9.48
N PHE A 229 -13.70 -30.75 10.33
CA PHE A 229 -12.58 -29.93 9.85
C PHE A 229 -11.54 -30.74 9.06
N ALA A 230 -11.26 -31.98 9.44
CA ALA A 230 -10.37 -32.86 8.67
C ALA A 230 -10.92 -33.16 7.26
N ASP A 231 -12.24 -33.30 7.12
CA ASP A 231 -12.86 -33.48 5.80
C ASP A 231 -12.80 -32.18 4.97
N ILE A 232 -12.99 -31.01 5.61
CA ILE A 232 -12.80 -29.70 4.96
C ILE A 232 -11.35 -29.51 4.50
N PHE A 233 -10.37 -29.91 5.31
CA PHE A 233 -8.95 -29.84 4.97
C PHE A 233 -8.61 -30.63 3.71
N LYS A 234 -9.22 -31.80 3.52
CA LYS A 234 -9.07 -32.60 2.30
C LYS A 234 -9.66 -31.90 1.08
N ILE A 235 -10.85 -31.30 1.21
CA ILE A 235 -11.52 -30.58 0.12
C ILE A 235 -10.66 -29.42 -0.39
N PHE A 236 -10.10 -28.64 0.54
CA PHE A 236 -9.26 -27.49 0.21
C PHE A 236 -7.77 -27.83 0.07
N ASN A 237 -7.38 -29.11 0.16
CA ASN A 237 -5.98 -29.56 0.10
C ASN A 237 -5.03 -28.76 1.02
N VAL A 238 -5.44 -28.57 2.27
CA VAL A 238 -4.67 -27.89 3.33
C VAL A 238 -4.40 -28.86 4.48
N SER A 239 -3.34 -28.64 5.24
CA SER A 239 -2.90 -29.57 6.30
C SER A 239 -3.42 -29.22 7.69
N ASN A 240 -3.82 -27.96 7.90
CA ASN A 240 -4.26 -27.47 9.20
C ASN A 240 -5.21 -26.27 9.06
N ILE A 241 -5.77 -25.85 10.19
CA ILE A 241 -6.76 -24.77 10.22
C ILE A 241 -6.17 -23.39 9.90
N GLU A 242 -4.91 -23.13 10.23
CA GLU A 242 -4.27 -21.87 9.90
C GLU A 242 -3.99 -21.80 8.39
N GLU A 243 -3.60 -22.90 7.75
CA GLU A 243 -3.53 -22.99 6.28
C GLU A 243 -4.89 -22.74 5.63
N LEU A 244 -5.95 -23.38 6.12
CA LEU A 244 -7.31 -23.14 5.64
C LEU A 244 -7.71 -21.67 5.79
N ARG A 245 -7.39 -21.08 6.94
CA ARG A 245 -7.68 -19.67 7.23
C ARG A 245 -6.90 -18.74 6.31
N ILE A 246 -5.60 -18.96 6.12
CA ILE A 246 -4.76 -18.17 5.21
C ILE A 246 -5.24 -18.32 3.76
N LEU A 247 -5.67 -19.52 3.36
CA LEU A 247 -6.26 -19.76 2.05
C LEU A 247 -7.54 -18.93 1.86
N LEU A 248 -8.48 -19.03 2.79
CA LEU A 248 -9.80 -18.38 2.67
C LEU A 248 -9.73 -16.86 2.89
N LEU A 249 -8.77 -16.34 3.67
CA LEU A 249 -8.53 -14.90 3.84
C LEU A 249 -8.12 -14.20 2.56
N GLN A 250 -7.64 -14.94 1.55
CA GLN A 250 -7.32 -14.38 0.25
C GLN A 250 -8.56 -14.09 -0.61
N TYR A 251 -9.76 -14.47 -0.17
CA TYR A 251 -10.98 -14.37 -0.96
C TYR A 251 -12.12 -13.69 -0.18
N GLN A 252 -13.08 -13.12 -0.91
CA GLN A 252 -14.34 -12.68 -0.31
C GLN A 252 -15.27 -13.90 -0.20
N VAL A 253 -15.30 -14.52 0.97
CA VAL A 253 -16.08 -15.75 1.22
C VAL A 253 -17.56 -15.42 1.38
N LYS A 254 -18.40 -16.05 0.56
CA LYS A 254 -19.86 -16.07 0.68
C LYS A 254 -20.34 -17.50 0.98
N VAL A 255 -21.51 -17.59 1.61
CA VAL A 255 -22.25 -18.84 1.79
C VAL A 255 -22.84 -19.25 0.44
#